data_AF-A0A915EJF7-F1
#
_entry.id   AF-A0A915EJF7-F1
#
_cell.length_a   1.000
_cell.length_b   1.000
_cell.length_c   1.000
_cell.angle_alpha   90.00
_cell.angle_beta   90.00
_cell.angle_gamma   90.00
#
_symmetry.space_group_name_H-M   'P 1'
#
loop_
_entity.id
_entity.type
_entity.pdbx_description
1 polymer ?
#
loop_
_entity_poly.entity_id
_entity_poly.type
_entity_poly.pdbx_seq_one_letter_code
_entity_poly.pdbx_strand_id
1 'polypeptide(L)'
;MNEDQLRSLLTSISHLAEHGDIPVHAFGTLISSARGELIAEHLHQRWLSDPNFAKIAADIVLQLHGIENRNMAVCSQVLSLALRDFKSRRKIRKNSRHMFRNYMRTLIALYPVYRKIDKYLSACLIEPLFRSLQTLVDDRPDDNDLRCVANIVISSGQT
;
A
#
# COMPACT_ATOMS: atom_id res chain seq x y z
N MET A 1 19.32 1.01 10.55
CA MET A 1 18.25 1.54 11.43
C MET A 1 17.58 0.39 12.19
N ASN A 2 17.27 0.56 13.47
CA ASN A 2 16.56 -0.45 14.29
C ASN A 2 15.03 -0.34 14.12
N GLU A 3 14.27 -1.29 14.71
CA GLU A 3 12.81 -1.37 14.54
C GLU A 3 12.08 -0.14 15.09
N ASP A 4 12.43 0.31 16.30
CA ASP A 4 11.79 1.46 16.94
C ASP A 4 12.01 2.76 16.17
N GLN A 5 13.23 2.96 15.65
CA GLN A 5 13.56 4.08 14.78
C GLN A 5 12.74 4.05 13.48
N LEU A 6 12.61 2.89 12.84
CA LEU A 6 11.82 2.73 11.62
C LEU A 6 10.34 3.02 11.89
N ARG A 7 9.78 2.48 12.97
CA ARG A 7 8.41 2.73 13.39
C ARG A 7 8.14 4.22 13.65
N SER A 8 9.05 4.88 14.36
CA SER A 8 8.97 6.32 14.65
C SER A 8 9.05 7.16 13.38
N LEU A 9 9.97 6.82 12.47
CA LEU A 9 10.12 7.50 11.19
C LEU A 9 8.85 7.39 10.34
N LEU A 10 8.30 6.19 10.19
CA LEU A 10 7.06 5.98 9.41
C LEU A 10 5.86 6.70 10.05
N THR A 11 5.81 6.82 11.38
CA THR A 11 4.79 7.63 12.07
C THR A 11 4.93 9.10 11.71
N SER A 12 6.16 9.62 11.73
CA SER A 12 6.45 11.01 11.39
C SER A 12 6.07 11.31 9.93
N ILE A 13 6.36 10.37 9.02
CA ILE A 13 5.96 10.47 7.62
C ILE A 13 4.42 10.50 7.50
N SER A 14 3.68 9.59 8.14
CA SER A 14 2.21 9.65 8.15
C SER A 14 1.70 11.03 8.56
N HIS A 15 2.25 11.61 9.64
CA HIS A 15 1.78 12.88 10.17
C HIS A 15 2.14 14.08 9.27
N LEU A 16 3.31 14.05 8.64
CA LEU A 16 3.69 15.07 7.66
C LEU A 16 2.79 15.02 6.41
N ALA A 17 2.32 13.84 6.01
CA ALA A 17 1.43 13.66 4.85
C ALA A 17 0.12 14.42 5.01
N GLU A 18 -0.36 14.55 6.25
CA GLU A 18 -1.59 15.27 6.57
C GLU A 18 -1.46 16.77 6.30
N HIS A 19 -0.23 17.29 6.24
CA HIS A 19 0.08 18.71 6.09
C HIS A 19 0.60 19.08 4.69
N GLY A 20 0.77 18.11 3.78
CA GLY A 20 1.19 18.35 2.40
C GLY A 20 2.05 17.25 1.81
N ASP A 21 2.68 17.58 0.68
CA ASP A 21 3.58 16.64 0.00
C ASP A 21 4.85 16.40 0.81
N ILE A 22 5.19 15.13 0.97
CA ILE A 22 6.38 14.69 1.70
C ILE A 22 7.53 14.51 0.72
N PRO A 23 8.77 14.91 1.05
CA PRO A 23 9.95 14.58 0.28
C PRO A 23 10.32 13.09 0.42
N VAL A 24 9.54 12.20 -0.21
CA VAL A 24 9.69 10.74 -0.09
C VAL A 24 11.11 10.27 -0.45
N HIS A 25 11.81 10.97 -1.33
CA HIS A 25 13.22 10.70 -1.64
C HIS A 25 14.14 10.77 -0.42
N ALA A 26 14.01 11.82 0.41
CA ALA A 26 14.84 12.00 1.60
C ALA A 26 14.58 10.89 2.63
N PHE A 27 13.31 10.49 2.78
CA PHE A 27 12.92 9.40 3.65
C PHE A 27 13.32 8.03 3.10
N GLY A 28 13.28 7.82 1.78
CA GLY A 28 13.71 6.60 1.13
C GLY A 28 15.16 6.25 1.46
N THR A 29 16.06 7.24 1.48
CA THR A 29 17.46 7.08 1.89
C THR A 29 17.62 6.73 3.37
N LEU A 30 16.80 7.30 4.26
CA LEU A 30 16.82 6.95 5.68
C LEU A 30 16.31 5.52 5.92
N ILE A 31 15.22 5.17 5.23
CA ILE A 31 14.56 3.87 5.31
C ILE A 31 15.45 2.76 4.73
N SER A 32 16.23 3.03 3.67
CA SER A 32 17.10 2.02 3.04
C SER A 32 18.20 1.48 3.95
N SER A 33 18.45 2.13 5.10
CA SER A 33 19.37 1.63 6.13
C SER A 33 18.77 0.53 7.03
N ALA A 34 17.47 0.23 6.91
CA ALA A 34 16.82 -0.88 7.61
C ALA A 34 16.80 -2.16 6.78
N ARG A 35 16.54 -3.29 7.44
CA ARG A 35 16.36 -4.58 6.76
C ARG A 35 15.09 -4.56 5.91
N GLY A 36 15.17 -5.13 4.70
CA GLY A 36 14.05 -5.17 3.77
C GLY A 36 12.78 -5.80 4.35
N GLU A 37 12.93 -6.91 5.08
CA GLU A 37 11.81 -7.59 5.77
C GLU A 37 11.06 -6.65 6.71
N LEU A 38 11.80 -5.95 7.56
CA LEU A 38 11.23 -5.04 8.56
C LEU A 38 10.51 -3.87 7.89
N ILE A 39 11.08 -3.33 6.80
CA ILE A 39 10.43 -2.28 6.02
C ILE A 39 9.09 -2.79 5.50
N ALA A 40 9.07 -3.93 4.81
CA ALA A 40 7.85 -4.49 4.23
C ALA A 40 6.77 -4.77 5.29
N GLU A 41 7.16 -5.29 6.46
CA GLU A 41 6.24 -5.56 7.57
C GLU A 41 5.65 -4.29 8.17
N HIS A 42 6.45 -3.24 8.39
CA HIS A 42 5.93 -1.99 8.92
C HIS A 42 5.05 -1.25 7.91
N LEU A 43 5.39 -1.30 6.62
CA LEU A 43 4.50 -0.82 5.57
C LEU A 43 3.16 -1.58 5.64
N HIS A 44 3.19 -2.92 5.79
CA HIS A 44 1.99 -3.76 5.90
C HIS A 44 1.08 -3.40 7.06
N GLN A 45 1.67 -3.25 8.25
CA GLN A 45 0.95 -2.85 9.45
C GLN A 45 0.26 -1.49 9.28
N ARG A 46 0.96 -0.54 8.65
CA ARG A 46 0.44 0.82 8.44
C ARG A 46 -0.63 0.88 7.38
N TRP A 47 -0.46 0.25 6.23
CA TRP A 47 -1.45 0.34 5.16
C TRP A 47 -2.78 -0.35 5.50
N LEU A 48 -2.80 -1.27 6.48
CA LEU A 48 -4.06 -1.83 6.98
C LEU A 48 -4.73 -0.94 8.03
N SER A 49 -3.95 -0.16 8.79
CA SER A 49 -4.45 0.62 9.92
C SER A 49 -4.73 2.09 9.60
N ASP A 50 -4.04 2.68 8.62
CA ASP A 50 -4.10 4.10 8.28
C ASP A 50 -4.67 4.29 6.85
N PRO A 51 -5.83 4.96 6.69
CA PRO A 51 -6.48 5.16 5.39
C PRO A 51 -5.69 6.06 4.43
N ASN A 52 -4.76 6.89 4.92
CA ASN A 52 -3.98 7.83 4.13
C ASN A 52 -2.61 7.27 3.73
N PHE A 53 -2.22 6.12 4.30
CA PHE A 53 -0.86 5.59 4.15
C PHE A 53 -0.61 4.83 2.84
N ALA A 54 -1.67 4.42 2.12
CA ALA A 54 -1.56 3.60 0.92
C ALA A 54 -0.61 4.21 -0.13
N LYS A 55 -0.76 5.51 -0.42
CA LYS A 55 0.10 6.23 -1.38
C LYS A 55 1.54 6.33 -0.89
N ILE A 56 1.73 6.66 0.38
CA ILE A 56 3.05 6.76 1.03
C ILE A 56 3.79 5.42 0.92
N ALA A 57 3.13 4.31 1.24
CA ALA A 57 3.71 2.98 1.13
C ALA A 57 4.15 2.66 -0.29
N ALA A 58 3.30 2.97 -1.29
CA ALA A 58 3.61 2.75 -2.68
C ALA A 58 4.80 3.62 -3.16
N ASP A 59 4.84 4.88 -2.77
CA ASP A 59 5.95 5.78 -3.11
C ASP A 59 7.27 5.32 -2.48
N ILE A 60 7.26 4.88 -1.22
CA ILE A 60 8.44 4.29 -0.56
C ILE A 60 8.96 3.07 -1.34
N VAL A 61 8.07 2.18 -1.79
CA VAL A 61 8.45 1.00 -2.60
C VAL A 61 9.12 1.41 -3.90
N LEU A 62 8.56 2.40 -4.61
CA LEU A 62 9.14 2.91 -5.86
C LEU A 62 10.52 3.53 -5.62
N GLN A 63 10.68 4.32 -4.57
CA GLN A 63 11.96 4.95 -4.22
C GLN A 63 13.03 3.91 -3.87
N LEU A 64 12.70 2.93 -3.03
CA LEU A 64 13.65 1.89 -2.63
C LEU A 64 14.08 1.02 -3.82
N HIS A 65 13.22 0.81 -4.80
CA HIS A 65 13.59 0.14 -6.05
C HIS A 65 14.63 0.95 -6.83
N GLY A 66 14.44 2.28 -6.94
CA GLY A 66 15.31 3.17 -7.70
C GLY A 66 16.67 3.47 -7.08
N ILE A 67 16.82 3.38 -5.75
CA ILE A 67 18.06 3.78 -5.06
C ILE A 67 19.25 2.85 -5.34
N GLU A 68 19.04 1.53 -5.56
CA GLU A 68 20.20 0.61 -5.73
C GLU A 68 19.98 -0.65 -6.60
N ASN A 69 18.87 -0.85 -7.34
CA ASN A 69 18.51 -2.16 -7.96
C ASN A 69 18.50 -3.38 -6.98
N ARG A 70 18.87 -3.18 -5.71
CA ARG A 70 19.10 -4.19 -4.67
C ARG A 70 17.87 -4.49 -3.84
N ASN A 71 16.82 -3.67 -3.90
CA ASN A 71 15.63 -3.86 -3.06
C ASN A 71 14.46 -4.54 -3.78
N MET A 72 14.76 -5.44 -4.72
CA MET A 72 13.80 -6.45 -5.16
C MET A 72 13.28 -7.28 -3.98
N ALA A 73 14.05 -7.41 -2.89
CA ALA A 73 13.58 -8.01 -1.64
C ALA A 73 12.37 -7.27 -1.06
N VAL A 74 12.44 -5.94 -0.86
CA VAL A 74 11.29 -5.15 -0.36
C VAL A 74 10.12 -5.21 -1.34
N CYS A 75 10.38 -5.04 -2.63
CA CYS A 75 9.33 -5.06 -3.65
C CYS A 75 8.61 -6.42 -3.70
N SER A 76 9.35 -7.52 -3.66
CA SER A 76 8.79 -8.88 -3.66
C SER A 76 8.05 -9.20 -2.36
N GLN A 77 8.58 -8.76 -1.21
CA GLN A 77 7.93 -8.96 0.09
C GLN A 77 6.62 -8.16 0.18
N VAL A 78 6.61 -6.89 -0.23
CA VAL A 78 5.37 -6.09 -0.30
C VAL A 78 4.34 -6.72 -1.23
N LEU A 79 4.76 -7.23 -2.40
CA LEU A 79 3.86 -7.91 -3.33
C LEU A 79 3.28 -9.17 -2.68
N SER A 80 4.12 -9.97 -2.04
CA SER A 80 3.71 -11.18 -1.31
C SER A 80 2.69 -10.87 -0.21
N LEU A 81 2.91 -9.80 0.55
CA LEU A 81 2.00 -9.33 1.60
C LEU A 81 0.65 -8.87 1.03
N ALA A 82 0.65 -8.10 -0.05
CA ALA A 82 -0.58 -7.67 -0.73
C ALA A 82 -1.38 -8.85 -1.32
N LEU A 83 -0.69 -9.85 -1.88
CA LEU A 83 -1.31 -11.09 -2.38
C LEU A 83 -1.81 -11.99 -1.24
N ARG A 84 -1.15 -11.99 -0.09
CA ARG A 84 -1.61 -12.68 1.12
C ARG A 84 -2.89 -12.05 1.67
N ASP A 85 -2.94 -10.72 1.70
CA ASP A 85 -4.15 -9.99 2.06
C ASP A 85 -5.29 -10.29 1.07
N PHE A 86 -5.01 -10.42 -0.23
CA PHE A 86 -6.01 -10.83 -1.23
C PHE A 86 -6.59 -12.22 -0.92
N LYS A 87 -5.72 -13.20 -0.66
CA LYS A 87 -6.12 -14.58 -0.33
C LYS A 87 -6.99 -14.62 0.94
N SER A 88 -6.74 -13.73 1.89
CA SER A 88 -7.46 -13.64 3.16
C SER A 88 -8.52 -12.52 3.21
N ARG A 89 -8.84 -11.88 2.08
CA ARG A 89 -9.67 -10.67 2.00
C ARG A 89 -11.02 -10.76 2.71
N ARG A 90 -11.70 -11.90 2.61
CA ARG A 90 -12.99 -12.14 3.29
C ARG A 90 -12.84 -12.12 4.81
N LYS A 91 -11.73 -12.67 5.32
CA LYS A 91 -11.38 -12.63 6.74
C LYS A 91 -11.05 -11.22 7.18
N ILE A 92 -10.26 -10.47 6.40
CA ILE A 92 -9.95 -9.06 6.66
C ILE A 92 -11.24 -8.25 6.75
N ARG A 93 -12.14 -8.36 5.75
CA ARG A 93 -13.43 -7.66 5.72
C ARG A 93 -14.32 -8.03 6.91
N LYS A 94 -14.41 -9.32 7.25
CA LYS A 94 -15.19 -9.80 8.40
C LYS A 94 -14.66 -9.22 9.72
N ASN A 95 -13.34 -9.14 9.87
CA ASN A 95 -12.72 -8.61 11.08
C ASN A 95 -12.85 -7.08 11.16
N SER A 96 -12.65 -6.38 10.04
CA SER A 96 -12.82 -4.94 9.93
C SER A 96 -13.04 -4.53 8.48
N ARG A 97 -14.21 -3.96 8.22
CA ARG A 97 -14.50 -3.33 6.92
C ARG A 97 -13.56 -2.15 6.65
N HIS A 98 -13.13 -1.44 7.69
CA HIS A 98 -12.15 -0.36 7.58
C HIS A 98 -10.80 -0.87 7.06
N MET A 99 -10.27 -1.95 7.64
CA MET A 99 -9.02 -2.57 7.17
C MET A 99 -9.14 -3.03 5.71
N PHE A 100 -10.29 -3.60 5.32
CA PHE A 100 -10.52 -4.01 3.93
C PHE A 100 -10.55 -2.82 2.96
N ARG A 101 -11.16 -1.69 3.34
CA ARG A 101 -11.12 -0.47 2.54
C ARG A 101 -9.70 0.08 2.40
N ASN A 102 -8.91 0.05 3.47
CA ASN A 102 -7.51 0.48 3.42
C ASN A 102 -6.67 -0.43 2.52
N TYR A 103 -6.85 -1.75 2.63
CA TYR A 103 -6.27 -2.71 1.70
C TYR A 103 -6.63 -2.41 0.24
N MET A 104 -7.87 -2.01 -0.05
CA MET A 104 -8.26 -1.60 -1.41
C MET A 104 -7.53 -0.35 -1.89
N ARG A 105 -7.38 0.66 -1.03
CA ARG A 105 -6.56 1.86 -1.37
C ARG A 105 -5.11 1.46 -1.66
N THR A 106 -4.57 0.51 -0.90
CA THR A 106 -3.23 -0.03 -1.12
C THR A 106 -3.10 -0.72 -2.47
N LEU A 107 -4.04 -1.57 -2.86
CA LEU A 107 -4.01 -2.21 -4.19
C LEU A 107 -4.00 -1.19 -5.33
N ILE A 108 -4.83 -0.15 -5.22
CA ILE A 108 -4.90 0.94 -6.19
C ILE A 108 -3.58 1.72 -6.26
N ALA A 109 -2.97 2.02 -5.11
CA ALA A 109 -1.70 2.74 -5.05
C ALA A 109 -0.50 1.90 -5.54
N LEU A 110 -0.49 0.59 -5.23
CA LEU A 110 0.60 -0.31 -5.62
C LEU A 110 0.58 -0.64 -7.11
N TYR A 111 -0.58 -0.78 -7.74
CA TYR A 111 -0.69 -1.15 -9.16
C TYR A 111 0.19 -0.29 -10.11
N PRO A 112 0.07 1.05 -10.13
CA PRO A 112 0.90 1.89 -10.99
C PRO A 112 2.39 1.85 -10.61
N VAL A 113 2.72 1.66 -9.33
CA VAL A 113 4.11 1.50 -8.88
C VAL A 113 4.71 0.20 -9.43
N TYR A 114 4.02 -0.93 -9.28
CA TYR A 114 4.48 -2.18 -9.88
C TYR A 114 4.50 -2.10 -11.40
N ARG A 115 3.61 -1.34 -12.03
CA ARG A 115 3.65 -1.13 -13.48
C ARG A 115 4.92 -0.40 -13.93
N LYS A 116 5.41 0.56 -13.13
CA LYS A 116 6.70 1.26 -13.36
C LYS A 116 7.91 0.36 -13.11
N ILE A 117 7.83 -0.50 -12.09
CA ILE A 117 8.89 -1.46 -11.76
C ILE A 117 9.00 -2.56 -12.82
N ASP A 118 7.90 -3.28 -13.07
CA ASP A 118 7.82 -4.36 -14.05
C ASP A 118 6.36 -4.65 -14.45
N LYS A 119 6.07 -4.58 -15.75
CA LYS A 119 4.72 -4.77 -16.28
C LYS A 119 4.12 -6.15 -16.00
N TYR A 120 4.93 -7.20 -15.88
CA TYR A 120 4.49 -8.56 -15.57
C TYR A 120 4.21 -8.71 -14.08
N LEU A 121 5.02 -8.11 -13.20
CA LEU A 121 4.71 -8.07 -11.76
C LEU A 121 3.39 -7.34 -11.49
N SER A 122 3.12 -6.25 -12.21
CA SER A 122 1.85 -5.52 -12.09
C SER A 122 0.63 -6.36 -12.47
N ALA A 123 0.78 -7.34 -13.36
CA ALA A 123 -0.33 -8.20 -13.79
C ALA A 123 -0.85 -9.06 -12.63
N CYS A 124 0.00 -9.42 -11.66
CA CYS A 124 -0.39 -10.15 -10.45
C CYS A 124 -1.39 -9.39 -9.58
N LEU A 125 -1.54 -8.07 -9.75
CA LEU A 125 -2.46 -7.23 -8.98
C LEU A 125 -3.80 -6.99 -9.68
N ILE A 126 -3.93 -7.33 -10.97
CA ILE A 126 -5.16 -7.09 -11.75
C ILE A 126 -6.35 -7.82 -11.13
N GLU A 127 -6.25 -9.14 -10.96
CA GLU A 127 -7.33 -9.91 -10.34
C GLU A 127 -7.60 -9.47 -8.89
N PRO A 128 -6.58 -9.32 -8.01
CA PRO A 128 -6.80 -8.78 -6.67
C PRO A 128 -7.57 -7.47 -6.64
N LEU A 129 -7.24 -6.53 -7.53
CA LEU A 129 -7.86 -5.21 -7.63
C LEU A 129 -9.34 -5.35 -8.02
N PHE A 130 -9.65 -6.01 -9.13
CA PHE A 130 -11.04 -6.11 -9.61
C PHE A 130 -11.94 -6.95 -8.71
N ARG A 131 -11.45 -8.08 -8.17
CA ARG A 131 -12.22 -8.93 -7.25
C ARG A 131 -12.48 -8.25 -5.92
N SER A 132 -11.55 -7.42 -5.45
CA SER A 132 -11.70 -6.71 -4.19
C SER A 132 -12.56 -5.44 -4.36
N LEU A 133 -12.51 -4.77 -5.51
CA LEU A 133 -13.51 -3.76 -5.91
C LEU A 133 -14.92 -4.36 -5.92
N GLN A 134 -15.09 -5.51 -6.58
CA GLN A 134 -16.37 -6.21 -6.62
C GLN A 134 -16.90 -6.51 -5.21
N THR A 135 -16.01 -6.88 -4.29
CA THR A 135 -16.38 -7.12 -2.88
C THR A 135 -16.88 -5.84 -2.19
N LEU A 136 -16.36 -4.66 -2.53
CA LEU A 136 -16.86 -3.40 -1.97
C LEU A 136 -18.25 -3.02 -2.50
N VAL A 137 -18.60 -3.42 -3.73
CA VAL A 137 -19.87 -3.05 -4.37
C VAL A 137 -20.97 -4.07 -4.11
N ASP A 138 -20.65 -5.37 -4.19
CA ASP A 138 -21.67 -6.42 -4.25
C ASP A 138 -21.88 -7.13 -2.90
N ASP A 139 -20.87 -7.18 -2.02
CA ASP A 139 -20.92 -7.97 -0.77
C ASP A 139 -21.44 -7.16 0.41
N ARG A 140 -22.76 -6.92 0.41
CA ARG A 140 -23.49 -6.19 1.47
C ARG A 140 -22.80 -4.86 1.82
N PRO A 141 -22.66 -3.95 0.84
CA PRO A 141 -21.92 -2.71 1.00
C PRO A 141 -22.53 -1.84 2.12
N ASP A 142 -21.67 -1.11 2.83
CA ASP A 142 -22.10 0.06 3.61
C ASP A 142 -21.76 1.37 2.88
N ASP A 143 -22.25 2.50 3.39
CA ASP A 143 -22.00 3.82 2.81
C ASP A 143 -20.51 4.14 2.68
N ASN A 144 -19.67 3.67 3.61
CA ASN A 144 -18.23 3.90 3.56
C ASN A 144 -17.53 3.04 2.50
N ASP A 145 -18.06 1.86 2.21
CA ASP A 145 -17.60 1.03 1.09
C ASP A 145 -17.90 1.74 -0.24
N LEU A 146 -19.13 2.25 -0.42
CA LEU A 146 -19.52 2.98 -1.64
C LEU A 146 -18.74 4.30 -1.78
N ARG A 147 -18.55 5.05 -0.69
CA ARG A 147 -17.69 6.25 -0.69
C ARG A 147 -16.23 5.91 -1.04
N CYS A 148 -15.72 4.78 -0.55
CA CYS A 148 -14.37 4.33 -0.88
C CYS A 148 -14.25 4.07 -2.39
N VAL A 149 -15.20 3.33 -2.97
CA VAL A 149 -15.23 3.07 -4.42
C VAL A 149 -15.35 4.37 -5.21
N ALA A 150 -16.25 5.28 -4.83
CA ALA A 150 -16.40 6.57 -5.49
C ALA A 150 -15.09 7.38 -5.48
N ASN A 151 -14.42 7.47 -4.32
CA ASN A 151 -13.13 8.15 -4.22
C ASN A 151 -12.04 7.49 -5.07
N ILE A 152 -12.02 6.16 -5.15
CA ILE A 152 -11.09 5.43 -6.03
C ILE A 152 -11.37 5.78 -7.49
N VAL A 153 -12.63 5.76 -7.93
CA VAL A 153 -13.00 6.08 -9.32
C VAL A 153 -12.66 7.55 -9.65
N ILE A 154 -12.93 8.49 -8.75
CA ILE A 154 -12.58 9.91 -8.95
C ILE A 154 -11.06 10.09 -9.06
N SER A 155 -10.29 9.47 -8.18
CA SER A 155 -8.82 9.66 -8.12
C SER A 155 -8.05 8.88 -9.18
N SER A 156 -8.60 7.75 -9.66
CA SER A 156 -7.88 6.81 -10.53
C SER A 156 -8.54 6.60 -11.90
N GLY A 157 -9.75 7.09 -12.12
CA GLY A 157 -10.50 6.94 -13.38
C GLY A 157 -10.31 8.09 -14.38
N GLN A 158 -9.49 9.09 -14.05
CA GLN A 158 -9.22 10.25 -14.91
C GLN A 158 -7.97 10.10 -15.80
N THR A 159 -7.32 8.95 -15.80
CA THR A 159 -6.13 8.66 -16.63
C THR A 159 -6.47 7.86 -17.87
#